data_AF-F0ZSG5-F1
#
_entry.id   AF-F0ZSG5-F1
#
_cell.length_a   1.000
_cell.length_b   1.000
_cell.length_c   1.000
_cell.angle_alpha   90.00
_cell.angle_beta   90.00
_cell.angle_gamma   90.00
#
_symmetry.space_group_name_H-M   'P 1'
#
loop_
_entity.id
_entity.type
_entity.pdbx_description
1 polymer ?
#
loop_
_entity_poly.entity_id
_entity_poly.type
_entity_poly.pdbx_seq_one_letter_code
_entity_poly.pdbx_strand_id
1 'polypeptide(L)'
;KVVLINEIFTRKENQKEKLTVRVLGLLKEINIGSQLGILEFEGFSIVFSLSSFISNLPSKLNCTIKLLVNYIKQIQHKKNIFKKRKLVSDENINEEFMLNARIYRLVEDIDINLFKESLSVKRKFESQINKNKIM
;
A
#
# COMPACT_ATOMS: atom_id res chain seq x y z
N LYS A 1 0.53 -2.60 12.16
CA LYS A 1 -0.78 -3.09 11.65
C LYS A 1 -0.64 -3.52 10.19
N VAL A 2 -1.41 -4.49 9.70
CA VAL A 2 -1.50 -4.81 8.26
C VAL A 2 -2.78 -4.18 7.71
N VAL A 3 -2.69 -3.51 6.56
CA VAL A 3 -3.79 -2.81 5.89
C VAL A 3 -3.80 -3.19 4.42
N LEU A 4 -4.98 -3.48 3.88
CA LEU A 4 -5.17 -3.76 2.46
C LEU A 4 -5.35 -2.45 1.69
N ILE A 5 -4.96 -2.41 0.40
CA ILE A 5 -5.01 -1.16 -0.37
C ILE A 5 -6.45 -0.64 -0.49
N ASN A 6 -7.42 -1.50 -0.80
CA ASN A 6 -8.85 -1.17 -0.83
C ASN A 6 -9.38 -0.56 0.49
N GLU A 7 -8.81 -0.93 1.64
CA GLU A 7 -9.15 -0.35 2.94
C GLU A 7 -8.66 1.11 3.09
N ILE A 8 -7.59 1.47 2.39
CA ILE A 8 -7.06 2.85 2.38
C ILE A 8 -8.01 3.77 1.60
N PHE A 9 -8.70 3.26 0.58
CA PHE A 9 -9.69 4.04 -0.16
C PHE A 9 -10.99 4.26 0.64
N THR A 10 -11.39 3.26 1.42
CA THR A 10 -12.69 3.26 2.11
C THR A 10 -12.65 3.88 3.50
N ARG A 11 -11.49 3.85 4.20
CA ARG A 11 -11.36 4.33 5.59
C ARG A 11 -10.57 5.63 5.69
N LYS A 12 -11.24 6.76 5.55
CA LYS A 12 -10.63 8.10 5.76
C LYS A 12 -10.20 8.34 7.21
N GLU A 13 -10.95 7.81 8.19
CA GLU A 13 -10.80 8.16 9.62
C GLU A 13 -9.60 7.52 10.35
N ASN A 14 -8.92 6.53 9.77
CA ASN A 14 -7.80 5.84 10.43
C ASN A 14 -6.41 6.22 9.89
N GLN A 15 -6.35 7.21 9.00
CA GLN A 15 -5.12 7.64 8.32
C GLN A 15 -4.49 8.80 9.07
N LYS A 16 -4.08 8.55 10.33
CA LYS A 16 -3.22 9.48 11.05
C LYS A 16 -1.86 9.48 10.36
N GLU A 17 -1.39 10.67 9.96
CA GLU A 17 -0.03 10.86 9.47
C GLU A 17 0.96 10.21 10.46
N LYS A 18 2.01 9.57 9.94
CA LYS A 18 3.04 8.82 10.69
C LYS A 18 2.63 7.43 11.23
N LEU A 19 1.39 6.97 11.10
CA LEU A 19 1.07 5.57 11.44
C LEU A 19 1.87 4.62 10.53
N THR A 20 2.66 3.73 11.14
CA THR A 20 3.43 2.72 10.40
C THR A 20 2.57 1.49 10.16
N VAL A 21 2.36 1.14 8.89
CA VAL A 21 1.56 -0.02 8.48
C VAL A 21 2.30 -0.89 7.48
N ARG A 22 1.85 -2.14 7.35
CA ARG A 22 2.31 -3.05 6.31
C ARG A 22 1.22 -3.20 5.27
N VAL A 23 1.59 -3.02 4.00
CA VAL A 23 0.70 -3.11 2.85
C VAL A 23 1.23 -4.19 1.92
N LEU A 24 0.33 -4.96 1.32
CA LEU A 24 0.64 -5.98 0.33
C LEU A 24 0.01 -5.56 -1.00
N GLY A 25 0.70 -5.77 -2.11
CA GLY A 25 0.12 -5.62 -3.43
C GLY A 25 1.07 -6.00 -4.54
N LEU A 26 0.54 -5.97 -5.75
CA LEU A 26 1.23 -6.24 -7.00
C LEU A 26 1.97 -4.98 -7.45
N LEU A 27 3.28 -5.09 -7.65
CA LEU A 27 4.10 -4.00 -8.15
C LEU A 27 3.84 -3.78 -9.65
N LYS A 28 3.21 -2.68 -10.02
CA LYS A 28 2.88 -2.39 -11.43
C LYS A 28 3.92 -1.54 -12.13
N GLU A 29 4.40 -0.51 -11.46
CA GLU A 29 5.32 0.46 -12.05
C GLU A 29 6.37 0.93 -11.04
N ILE A 30 7.57 1.20 -11.57
CA ILE A 30 8.64 1.93 -10.89
C ILE A 30 9.12 3.02 -11.84
N ASN A 31 9.12 4.26 -11.36
CA ASN A 31 9.67 5.42 -12.04
C ASN A 31 10.84 5.96 -11.24
N ILE A 32 12.06 5.60 -11.67
CA ILE A 32 13.31 5.98 -10.99
C ILE A 32 13.51 7.49 -10.98
N GLY A 33 13.18 8.18 -12.09
CA GLY A 33 13.36 9.63 -12.21
C GLY A 33 12.53 10.44 -11.21
N SER A 34 11.32 9.98 -10.90
CA SER A 34 10.46 10.59 -9.87
C SER A 34 10.56 9.92 -8.49
N GLN A 35 11.31 8.81 -8.38
CA GLN A 35 11.40 7.94 -7.20
C GLN A 35 10.03 7.47 -6.69
N LEU A 36 9.11 7.17 -7.61
CA LEU A 36 7.76 6.71 -7.29
C LEU A 36 7.50 5.32 -7.86
N GLY A 37 6.64 4.56 -7.20
CA GLY A 37 6.09 3.32 -7.71
C GLY A 37 4.58 3.25 -7.56
N ILE A 38 3.97 2.29 -8.26
CA ILE A 38 2.53 1.98 -8.18
C ILE A 38 2.36 0.55 -7.66
N LEU A 39 1.54 0.42 -6.63
CA LEU A 39 1.14 -0.85 -6.04
C LEU A 39 -0.36 -1.06 -6.25
N GLU A 40 -0.77 -2.22 -6.76
CA GLU A 40 -2.16 -2.56 -7.03
C GLU A 40 -2.62 -3.75 -6.16
N PHE A 41 -3.86 -3.71 -5.69
CA PHE A 41 -4.50 -4.85 -5.03
C PHE A 41 -6.00 -4.82 -5.28
N GLU A 42 -6.55 -5.90 -5.85
CA GLU A 42 -7.99 -6.02 -6.19
C GLU A 42 -8.52 -4.83 -7.00
N GLY A 43 -7.74 -4.34 -7.98
CA GLY A 43 -8.12 -3.22 -8.84
C GLY A 43 -7.92 -1.83 -8.22
N PHE A 44 -7.53 -1.74 -6.95
CA PHE A 44 -7.18 -0.48 -6.29
C PHE A 44 -5.68 -0.21 -6.37
N SER A 45 -5.30 0.99 -6.82
CA SER A 45 -3.91 1.38 -7.02
C SER A 45 -3.49 2.50 -6.09
N ILE A 46 -2.31 2.38 -5.47
CA ILE A 46 -1.75 3.41 -4.60
C ILE A 46 -0.32 3.74 -4.99
N VAL A 47 -0.02 5.04 -4.98
CA VAL A 47 1.33 5.55 -5.24
C VAL A 47 2.17 5.42 -3.98
N PHE A 48 3.42 5.03 -4.15
CA PHE A 48 4.40 5.00 -3.07
C PHE A 48 5.74 5.62 -3.45
N SER A 49 6.43 6.17 -2.45
CA SER A 49 7.81 6.67 -2.54
C SER A 49 8.80 5.51 -2.43
N LEU A 50 9.82 5.51 -3.28
CA LEU A 50 10.91 4.53 -3.33
C LEU A 50 12.18 5.02 -2.61
N SER A 51 12.20 6.26 -2.12
CA SER A 51 13.43 6.95 -1.71
C SER A 51 14.28 6.19 -0.67
N SER A 52 13.64 5.39 0.19
CA SER A 52 14.35 4.63 1.23
C SER A 52 15.05 3.35 0.75
N PHE A 53 14.76 2.85 -0.46
CA PHE A 53 15.34 1.61 -0.98
C PHE A 53 15.62 1.65 -2.48
N ILE A 54 15.84 2.85 -3.04
CA ILE A 54 16.11 3.04 -4.46
C ILE A 54 17.39 2.33 -4.94
N SER A 55 18.34 2.07 -4.04
CA SER A 55 19.55 1.29 -4.34
C SER A 55 19.30 -0.21 -4.47
N ASN A 56 18.16 -0.70 -3.98
CA ASN A 56 17.84 -2.12 -3.90
C ASN A 56 16.47 -2.39 -4.52
N LEU A 57 16.18 -1.92 -5.74
CA LEU A 57 14.85 -2.10 -6.34
C LEU A 57 14.54 -3.58 -6.64
N PRO A 58 13.25 -3.97 -6.65
CA PRO A 58 12.82 -5.28 -7.14
C PRO A 58 13.35 -5.54 -8.56
N SER A 59 13.82 -6.75 -8.83
CA SER A 59 14.36 -7.15 -10.13
C SER A 59 13.31 -7.31 -11.23
N LYS A 60 12.01 -7.39 -10.86
CA LYS A 60 10.91 -7.65 -11.78
C LYS A 60 9.67 -6.84 -11.40
N LEU A 61 8.92 -6.37 -12.41
CA LEU A 61 7.56 -5.86 -12.24
C LEU A 61 6.55 -7.02 -12.20
N ASN A 62 5.31 -6.73 -11.84
CA ASN A 62 4.23 -7.71 -11.67
C ASN A 62 4.58 -8.82 -10.67
N CYS A 63 5.39 -8.50 -9.67
CA CYS A 63 5.62 -9.36 -8.50
C CYS A 63 4.82 -8.83 -7.30
N THR A 64 4.39 -9.73 -6.42
CA THR A 64 3.75 -9.32 -5.18
C THR A 64 4.82 -8.89 -4.19
N ILE A 65 4.68 -7.67 -3.67
CA ILE A 65 5.58 -7.13 -2.67
C ILE A 65 4.81 -6.72 -1.41
N LYS A 66 5.51 -6.81 -0.28
CA LYS A 66 5.05 -6.29 1.00
C LYS A 66 5.87 -5.07 1.39
N LEU A 67 5.20 -3.95 1.57
CA LEU A 67 5.81 -2.69 1.98
C LEU A 67 5.58 -2.44 3.47
N LEU A 68 6.60 -1.92 4.15
CA LEU A 68 6.45 -1.22 5.43
C LEU A 68 6.43 0.28 5.15
N VAL A 69 5.32 0.94 5.47
CA VAL A 69 5.04 2.29 5.00
C VAL A 69 4.51 3.19 6.11
N ASN A 70 4.63 4.50 5.88
CA ASN A 70 3.88 5.53 6.58
C ASN A 70 2.94 6.24 5.58
N TYR A 71 1.76 6.65 6.04
CA TYR A 71 0.90 7.52 5.22
C TYR A 71 1.49 8.92 5.12
N ILE A 72 1.49 9.47 3.91
CA ILE A 72 1.80 10.87 3.61
C ILE A 72 0.62 11.45 2.83
N LYS A 73 0.08 12.59 3.28
CA LYS A 73 -0.93 13.32 2.52
C LYS A 73 -0.32 13.83 1.22
N GLN A 74 -0.99 13.59 0.10
CA GLN A 74 -0.45 13.96 -1.20
C GLN A 74 -0.46 15.49 -1.34
N ILE A 75 0.73 16.09 -1.35
CA ILE A 75 0.89 17.52 -1.64
C ILE A 75 0.59 17.72 -3.14
N GLN A 76 -0.30 18.67 -3.45
CA GLN A 76 -0.94 18.91 -4.76
C GLN A 76 0.00 18.88 -5.99
N HIS A 77 1.31 19.06 -5.81
CA HIS A 77 2.31 19.09 -6.89
C HIS A 77 2.59 17.76 -7.59
N LYS A 78 2.19 16.60 -7.06
CA LYS A 78 2.43 15.28 -7.71
C LYS A 78 1.29 14.77 -8.61
N LYS A 79 0.17 15.50 -8.72
CA LYS A 79 -1.00 15.11 -9.54
C LYS A 79 -0.69 14.95 -11.04
N ASN A 80 0.32 15.66 -11.54
CA ASN A 80 0.62 15.71 -12.98
C ASN A 80 1.54 14.61 -13.49
N ILE A 81 2.14 13.79 -12.61
CA ILE A 81 3.08 12.73 -13.03
C ILE A 81 2.31 11.55 -13.65
N PHE A 82 1.08 11.29 -13.20
CA PHE A 82 0.33 10.09 -13.59
C PHE A 82 -0.76 10.33 -14.65
N LYS A 83 -1.26 11.57 -14.82
CA LYS A 83 -2.25 11.91 -15.87
C LYS A 83 -1.75 11.76 -17.31
N LYS A 84 -0.45 11.53 -17.54
CA LYS A 84 0.12 11.46 -18.89
C LYS A 84 0.29 10.05 -19.46
N ARG A 85 0.00 8.98 -18.71
CA ARG A 85 0.22 7.62 -19.20
C ARG A 85 -0.99 6.74 -18.90
N LYS A 86 -1.75 6.37 -19.95
CA LYS A 86 -2.84 5.38 -19.97
C LYS A 86 -2.37 3.98 -19.51
N LEU A 87 -1.96 3.80 -18.26
CA LEU A 87 -1.35 2.54 -17.79
C LEU A 87 -2.07 1.87 -16.62
N VAL A 88 -3.14 2.47 -16.11
CA VAL A 88 -4.12 1.82 -15.22
C VAL A 88 -5.47 2.44 -15.60
N SER A 89 -6.60 1.73 -15.46
CA SER A 89 -7.90 2.40 -15.53
C SER A 89 -7.89 3.54 -14.51
N ASP A 90 -7.82 4.79 -15.00
CA ASP A 90 -7.54 6.01 -14.21
C ASP A 90 -8.49 6.20 -13.01
N GLU A 91 -9.61 5.48 -12.99
CA GLU A 91 -10.68 5.60 -12.00
C GLU A 91 -10.32 5.10 -10.59
N ASN A 92 -9.28 4.27 -10.42
CA ASN A 92 -8.98 3.60 -9.13
C ASN A 92 -7.59 3.90 -8.54
N ILE A 93 -6.98 5.06 -8.85
CA ILE A 93 -5.75 5.52 -8.20
C ILE A 93 -6.09 6.43 -7.01
N ASN A 94 -5.46 6.18 -5.85
CA ASN A 94 -5.62 7.07 -4.70
C ASN A 94 -4.87 8.39 -4.95
N GLU A 95 -5.61 9.48 -5.13
CA GLU A 95 -5.05 10.84 -5.29
C GLU A 95 -4.94 11.64 -3.98
N GLU A 96 -5.45 11.11 -2.87
CA GLU A 96 -5.50 11.83 -1.58
C GLU A 96 -4.25 11.52 -0.74
N PHE A 97 -3.75 10.28 -0.81
CA PHE A 97 -2.66 9.78 0.00
C PHE A 97 -1.63 9.01 -0.82
N MET A 98 -0.37 9.20 -0.45
CA MET A 98 0.77 8.45 -0.93
C MET A 98 1.39 7.66 0.22
N LEU A 99 1.97 6.50 -0.08
CA LEU A 99 2.71 5.72 0.91
C LEU A 99 4.20 6.10 0.88
N ASN A 100 4.77 6.45 2.02
CA ASN A 100 6.23 6.52 2.15
C ASN A 100 6.78 5.16 2.50
N ALA A 101 7.31 4.44 1.50
CA ALA A 101 7.80 3.10 1.73
C ALA A 101 9.23 3.15 2.28
N ARG A 102 9.42 2.47 3.42
CA ARG A 102 10.70 2.39 4.13
C ARG A 102 11.48 1.15 3.75
N ILE A 103 10.78 0.03 3.63
CA ILE A 103 11.33 -1.29 3.34
C ILE A 103 10.31 -2.02 2.46
N TYR A 104 10.80 -2.81 1.50
CA TYR A 104 9.99 -3.79 0.80
C TYR A 104 10.53 -5.20 1.03
N ARG A 105 9.68 -6.19 0.81
CA ARG A 105 10.05 -7.59 0.70
C ARG A 105 9.28 -8.22 -0.46
N LEU A 106 9.98 -9.01 -1.26
CA LEU A 106 9.35 -9.84 -2.28
C LEU A 106 8.56 -10.97 -1.60
N VAL A 107 7.33 -11.19 -2.03
CA VAL A 107 6.45 -12.25 -1.50
C VAL A 107 5.82 -12.97 -2.68
N GLU A 108 6.61 -13.81 -3.34
CA GLU A 108 6.15 -14.66 -4.44
C GLU A 108 5.23 -15.77 -3.94
N ASP A 109 4.32 -16.21 -4.80
CA ASP A 109 3.42 -17.36 -4.61
C ASP A 109 2.52 -17.29 -3.36
N ILE A 110 2.28 -16.08 -2.84
CA ILE A 110 1.33 -15.90 -1.75
C ILE A 110 -0.10 -16.14 -2.23
N ASP A 111 -0.80 -17.04 -1.54
CA ASP A 111 -2.24 -17.16 -1.66
C ASP A 111 -2.92 -15.92 -1.04
N ILE A 112 -3.45 -15.05 -1.90
CA ILE A 112 -4.10 -13.81 -1.51
C ILE A 112 -5.39 -14.07 -0.73
N ASN A 113 -6.12 -15.14 -1.02
CA ASN A 113 -7.35 -15.46 -0.33
C ASN A 113 -7.05 -15.92 1.09
N LEU A 114 -6.10 -16.85 1.25
CA LEU A 114 -5.65 -17.30 2.57
C LEU A 114 -5.06 -16.15 3.39
N PHE A 115 -4.33 -15.23 2.76
CA PHE A 115 -3.82 -14.03 3.43
C PHE A 115 -4.94 -13.15 3.98
N LYS A 116 -6.01 -12.91 3.20
CA LYS A 116 -7.18 -12.13 3.62
C LYS A 116 -7.91 -12.80 4.79
N GLU A 117 -8.13 -14.11 4.70
CA GLU A 117 -8.78 -14.88 5.77
C GLU A 117 -7.97 -14.82 7.06
N SER A 118 -6.65 -15.07 6.96
CA SER A 118 -5.72 -14.99 8.09
C SER A 118 -5.74 -13.61 8.75
N LEU A 119 -5.78 -12.54 7.94
CA LEU A 119 -5.87 -11.17 8.44
C LEU A 119 -7.21 -10.89 9.15
N SER A 120 -8.30 -11.42 8.62
CA SER A 120 -9.64 -11.30 9.21
C SER A 120 -9.70 -11.99 10.58
N VAL A 121 -9.23 -13.24 10.68
CA VAL A 121 -9.16 -14.01 11.93
C VAL A 121 -8.33 -13.27 12.97
N LYS A 122 -7.13 -12.81 12.59
CA LYS A 122 -6.25 -12.05 13.47
C LYS A 122 -6.94 -10.81 14.06
N ARG A 123 -7.62 -10.03 13.22
CA ARG A 123 -8.30 -8.80 13.65
C ARG A 123 -9.50 -9.09 14.55
N LYS A 124 -10.27 -10.16 14.28
CA LYS A 124 -11.36 -10.61 15.17
C LYS A 124 -10.81 -10.92 16.57
N PHE A 125 -9.71 -11.67 16.64
CA PHE A 125 -9.07 -12.00 17.91
C PHE A 125 -8.54 -10.76 18.66
N GLU A 126 -7.84 -9.85 17.96
CA GLU A 126 -7.39 -8.57 18.54
C GLU A 126 -8.56 -7.73 19.09
N SER A 127 -9.71 -7.74 18.43
CA SER A 127 -10.90 -7.01 18.89
C SER A 127 -11.51 -7.58 20.17
N GLN A 128 -11.50 -8.92 20.33
CA GLN A 128 -12.01 -9.59 21.53
C GLN A 128 -11.14 -9.29 22.75
N ILE A 129 -9.81 -9.34 22.59
CA ILE A 129 -8.86 -8.98 23.66
C ILE A 129 -9.12 -7.55 24.15
N ASN A 130 -9.31 -6.60 23.22
CA ASN A 130 -9.54 -5.21 23.59
C ASN A 130 -10.89 -4.97 24.28
N LYS A 131 -11.93 -5.75 23.94
CA LYS A 131 -13.21 -5.71 24.66
C LYS A 131 -13.07 -6.20 26.10
N ASN A 132 -12.33 -7.29 26.31
CA ASN A 132 -12.12 -7.87 27.63
C ASN A 132 -11.19 -7.02 28.53
N LYS A 133 -10.42 -6.08 27.97
CA LYS A 133 -9.60 -5.13 28.75
C LYS A 133 -10.38 -3.91 29.26
N ILE A 134 -11.59 -3.68 28.76
CA ILE A 134 -12.43 -2.53 29.12
C ILE A 134 -13.53 -2.94 30.13
N MET A 135 -13.67 -4.24 30.41
CA MET A 135 -14.35 -4.76 31.61
C MET A 135 -13.35 -4.91 32.74
#